data_AF-G4Z4Q7-F1
#
_entry.id   AF-G4Z4Q7-F1
#
_cell.length_a   1.000
_cell.length_b   1.000
_cell.length_c   1.000
_cell.angle_alpha   90.00
_cell.angle_beta   90.00
_cell.angle_gamma   90.00
#
_symmetry.space_group_name_H-M   'P 1'
#
loop_
_entity.id
_entity.type
_entity.pdbx_description
1 polymer ?
#
loop_
_entity_poly.entity_id
_entity_poly.type
_entity_poly.pdbx_seq_one_letter_code
_entity_poly.pdbx_strand_id
1 'polypeptide(L)'
;MMTFLATYEIGKDKAQITDEDIMSKVKERCETTNRDYLANPSALFAQQLKMDLTVKDVPDRVSKYFRQFEKIIADNGFHENLGRGSPTDDDYVARMKQRTKILVDNL
;
A
#
# COMPACT_ATOMS: atom_id res chain seq x y z
N MET A 1 0.55 -0.21 -27.18
CA MET A 1 -0.11 -0.25 -25.86
C MET A 1 -1.46 -0.95 -25.90
N MET A 2 -2.44 -0.50 -26.70
CA MET A 2 -3.76 -1.15 -26.77
C MET A 2 -3.76 -2.59 -27.32
N THR A 3 -2.87 -2.91 -28.28
CA THR A 3 -2.75 -4.28 -28.82
C THR A 3 -2.29 -5.30 -27.77
N PHE A 4 -1.44 -4.88 -26.83
CA PHE A 4 -0.98 -5.74 -25.74
C PHE A 4 -2.15 -6.09 -24.80
N LEU A 5 -2.92 -5.07 -24.40
CA LEU A 5 -4.12 -5.28 -23.57
C LEU A 5 -5.14 -6.18 -24.27
N ALA A 6 -5.38 -5.95 -25.56
CA ALA A 6 -6.30 -6.74 -26.36
C ALA A 6 -5.93 -8.23 -26.40
N THR A 7 -4.68 -8.54 -26.73
CA THR A 7 -4.21 -9.92 -26.92
C THR A 7 -3.94 -10.65 -25.61
N TYR A 8 -3.30 -10.00 -24.64
CA TYR A 8 -2.75 -10.69 -23.47
C TYR A 8 -3.55 -10.50 -22.17
N GLU A 9 -4.37 -9.45 -22.08
CA GLU A 9 -5.08 -9.12 -20.83
C GLU A 9 -6.59 -9.33 -20.94
N ILE A 10 -7.20 -8.90 -22.05
CA ILE A 10 -8.65 -8.97 -22.29
C ILE A 10 -9.04 -10.19 -23.15
N GLY A 11 -8.16 -10.61 -24.06
CA GLY A 11 -8.42 -11.76 -24.95
C GLY A 11 -9.49 -11.50 -26.02
N LYS A 12 -9.69 -10.23 -26.40
CA LYS A 12 -10.66 -9.81 -27.43
C LYS A 12 -9.95 -9.08 -28.57
N ASP A 13 -10.56 -9.11 -29.76
CA ASP A 13 -10.12 -8.24 -30.85
C ASP A 13 -10.25 -6.76 -30.43
N LYS A 14 -9.30 -5.94 -30.86
CA LYS A 14 -9.23 -4.52 -30.51
C LYS A 14 -10.52 -3.77 -30.85
N ALA A 15 -11.19 -4.12 -31.94
CA ALA A 15 -12.44 -3.49 -32.35
C ALA A 15 -13.65 -3.86 -31.48
N GLN A 16 -13.53 -4.91 -30.66
CA GLN A 16 -14.61 -5.44 -29.81
C GLN A 16 -14.42 -5.15 -28.32
N ILE A 17 -13.34 -4.44 -27.95
CA ILE A 17 -13.10 -4.05 -26.56
C ILE A 17 -14.05 -2.91 -26.20
N THR A 18 -14.81 -3.12 -25.14
CA THR A 18 -15.71 -2.12 -24.56
C THR A 18 -15.08 -1.44 -23.35
N ASP A 19 -15.61 -0.28 -22.97
CA ASP A 19 -15.20 0.38 -21.71
C ASP A 19 -15.45 -0.51 -20.50
N GLU A 20 -16.47 -1.36 -20.53
CA GLU A 20 -16.79 -2.29 -19.45
C GLU A 20 -15.73 -3.39 -19.31
N ASP A 21 -15.16 -3.88 -20.41
CA ASP A 21 -14.03 -4.82 -20.40
C ASP A 21 -12.78 -4.20 -19.76
N ILE A 22 -12.52 -2.92 -20.07
CA ILE A 22 -11.41 -2.17 -19.49
C ILE A 22 -11.63 -1.97 -17.99
N MET A 23 -12.83 -1.52 -17.60
CA MET A 23 -13.18 -1.28 -16.20
C MET A 23 -13.13 -2.56 -15.37
N SER A 24 -13.54 -3.69 -15.94
CA SER A 24 -13.42 -5.02 -15.30
C SER A 24 -11.96 -5.38 -15.02
N LYS A 25 -11.05 -5.17 -15.99
CA LYS A 25 -9.61 -5.43 -15.81
C LYS A 25 -8.95 -4.46 -14.84
N VAL A 26 -9.34 -3.19 -14.86
CA VAL A 26 -8.90 -2.20 -13.87
C VAL A 26 -9.32 -2.65 -12.47
N LYS A 27 -10.58 -3.07 -12.30
CA LYS A 27 -11.10 -3.56 -11.03
C LYS A 27 -10.37 -4.83 -10.57
N GLU A 28 -10.21 -5.82 -11.45
CA GLU A 28 -9.46 -7.06 -11.16
C GLU A 28 -8.01 -6.76 -10.73
N ARG A 29 -7.34 -5.83 -11.42
CA ARG A 29 -5.97 -5.42 -11.07
C ARG A 29 -5.92 -4.65 -9.76
N CYS A 30 -6.88 -3.77 -9.49
CA CYS A 30 -7.02 -3.10 -8.20
C CYS A 30 -7.30 -4.10 -7.08
N GLU A 31 -8.15 -5.11 -7.30
CA GLU A 31 -8.46 -6.17 -6.33
C GLU A 31 -7.27 -7.10 -6.08
N THR A 32 -6.51 -7.45 -7.12
CA THR A 32 -5.30 -8.29 -6.99
C THR A 32 -4.18 -7.53 -6.30
N THR A 33 -3.97 -6.27 -6.67
CA THR A 33 -3.06 -5.35 -5.97
C THR A 33 -3.53 -5.17 -4.52
N ASN A 34 -4.82 -5.07 -4.21
CA ASN A 34 -5.25 -5.06 -2.81
C ASN A 34 -4.95 -6.38 -2.10
N ARG A 35 -5.17 -7.54 -2.75
CA ARG A 35 -5.02 -8.87 -2.12
C ARG A 35 -3.56 -9.21 -1.82
N ASP A 36 -2.64 -8.99 -2.76
CA ASP A 36 -1.22 -9.29 -2.59
C ASP A 36 -0.56 -8.35 -1.56
N TYR A 37 -1.05 -7.11 -1.45
CA TYR A 37 -0.53 -6.11 -0.50
C TYR A 37 -1.15 -6.27 0.91
N LEU A 38 -2.40 -6.73 1.00
CA LEU A 38 -2.98 -7.20 2.27
C LEU A 38 -2.28 -8.47 2.78
N ALA A 39 -1.77 -9.32 1.87
CA ALA A 39 -1.05 -10.54 2.25
C ALA A 39 0.34 -10.27 2.84
N ASN A 40 1.01 -9.15 2.50
CA ASN A 40 2.30 -8.79 3.07
C ASN A 40 2.57 -7.27 3.13
N PRO A 41 1.98 -6.54 4.09
CA PRO A 41 2.23 -5.11 4.27
C PRO A 41 3.72 -4.80 4.46
N SER A 42 4.50 -5.71 5.05
CA SER A 42 5.94 -5.52 5.30
C SER A 42 6.74 -5.27 4.03
N ALA A 43 6.39 -5.90 2.90
CA ALA A 43 7.10 -5.72 1.64
C ALA A 43 6.92 -4.30 1.08
N LEU A 44 5.72 -3.73 1.19
CA LEU A 44 5.44 -2.36 0.77
C LEU A 44 6.25 -1.36 1.60
N PHE A 45 6.24 -1.51 2.92
CA PHE A 45 7.01 -0.62 3.79
C PHE A 45 8.51 -0.75 3.55
N ALA A 46 9.04 -1.95 3.29
CA ALA A 46 10.45 -2.12 2.90
C ALA A 46 10.83 -1.37 1.61
N GLN A 47 9.88 -1.24 0.68
CA GLN A 47 10.11 -0.50 -0.54
C GLN A 47 9.99 1.02 -0.35
N GLN A 48 8.98 1.47 0.42
CA GLN A 48 8.55 2.87 0.44
C GLN A 48 8.94 3.66 1.69
N LEU A 49 9.14 3.01 2.83
CA LEU A 49 9.46 3.64 4.10
C LEU A 49 10.97 3.62 4.31
N LYS A 50 11.62 4.79 4.24
CA LYS A 50 13.07 4.93 4.48
C LYS A 50 13.35 6.23 5.17
N MET A 51 14.28 6.21 6.14
CA MET A 51 14.72 7.46 6.76
C MET A 51 15.58 8.27 5.78
N ASP A 52 15.18 9.52 5.52
CA ASP A 52 15.97 10.43 4.69
C ASP A 52 17.16 10.99 5.47
N LEU A 53 18.32 10.34 5.31
CA LEU A 53 19.56 10.73 5.97
C LEU A 53 20.15 12.06 5.48
N THR A 54 19.60 12.65 4.41
CA THR A 54 20.03 13.98 3.93
C THR A 54 19.51 15.11 4.82
N VAL A 55 18.43 14.87 5.58
CA VAL A 55 17.88 15.81 6.56
C VAL A 55 18.81 15.86 7.78
N LYS A 56 19.48 17.01 7.96
CA LYS A 56 20.46 17.22 9.05
C LYS A 56 19.81 17.35 10.43
N ASP A 57 18.64 17.98 10.49
CA ASP A 57 17.90 18.15 11.73
C ASP A 57 17.25 16.83 12.15
N VAL A 58 17.72 16.26 13.27
CA VAL A 58 17.32 14.92 13.72
C VAL A 58 15.82 14.87 14.08
N PRO A 59 15.27 15.79 14.88
CA PRO A 59 13.83 15.88 15.11
C PRO A 59 12.98 15.94 13.83
N ASP A 60 13.34 16.79 12.85
CA ASP A 60 12.60 16.88 11.58
C ASP A 60 12.72 15.59 10.77
N ARG A 61 13.91 14.98 10.70
CA ARG A 61 14.14 13.71 10.00
C ARG A 61 13.25 12.58 10.56
N VAL A 62 13.26 12.42 11.88
CA VAL A 62 12.44 11.43 12.57
C VAL A 62 10.95 11.72 12.34
N SER A 63 10.54 12.98 12.47
CA SER A 63 9.14 13.38 12.24
C SER A 63 8.67 13.09 10.81
N LYS A 64 9.51 13.33 9.81
CA LYS A 64 9.23 12.99 8.41
C LYS A 64 9.08 11.50 8.18
N TYR A 65 9.94 10.68 8.80
CA TYR A 65 9.83 9.22 8.75
C TYR A 65 8.49 8.72 9.30
N PHE A 66 8.06 9.20 10.47
CA PHE A 66 6.76 8.84 11.03
C PHE A 66 5.58 9.34 10.19
N ARG A 67 5.67 10.55 9.62
CA ARG A 67 4.63 11.07 8.71
C ARG A 67 4.53 10.23 7.44
N GLN A 68 5.66 9.79 6.89
CA GLN A 68 5.67 8.91 5.72
C GLN A 68 5.01 7.56 6.02
N PHE A 69 5.28 6.99 7.20
CA PHE A 69 4.62 5.76 7.65
C PHE A 69 3.08 5.91 7.68
N GLU A 70 2.55 6.97 8.31
CA GLU A 70 1.11 7.22 8.35
C GLU A 70 0.53 7.52 6.95
N LYS A 71 1.30 8.18 6.08
CA LYS A 71 0.91 8.43 4.69
C LYS A 71 0.77 7.12 3.90
N ILE A 72 1.73 6.19 4.03
CA ILE A 72 1.65 4.88 3.37
C ILE A 72 0.41 4.12 3.85
N ILE A 73 0.08 4.17 5.15
CA ILE A 73 -1.15 3.56 5.68
C ILE A 73 -2.40 4.17 5.01
N ALA A 74 -2.47 5.50 4.92
CA ALA A 74 -3.62 6.20 4.36
C ALA A 74 -3.78 5.96 2.85
N ASP A 75 -2.70 6.10 2.10
CA ASP A 75 -2.71 5.98 0.63
C ASP A 75 -3.03 4.54 0.17
N ASN A 76 -2.78 3.53 1.01
CA ASN A 76 -2.99 2.12 0.69
C ASN A 76 -4.12 1.46 1.51
N GLY A 77 -4.91 2.24 2.25
CA GLY A 77 -6.11 1.74 2.93
C GLY A 77 -5.84 0.79 4.11
N PHE A 78 -4.67 0.81 4.73
CA PHE A 78 -4.35 -0.09 5.86
C PHE A 78 -4.93 0.34 7.20
N HIS A 79 -5.97 1.18 7.22
CA HIS A 79 -6.50 1.74 8.47
C HIS A 79 -7.05 0.68 9.42
N GLU A 80 -7.65 -0.39 8.92
CA GLU A 80 -8.19 -1.46 9.78
C GLU A 80 -7.08 -2.26 10.49
N ASN A 81 -5.95 -2.50 9.81
CA ASN A 81 -4.87 -3.35 10.30
C ASN A 81 -3.73 -2.57 10.97
N LEU A 82 -3.47 -1.35 10.49
CA LEU A 82 -2.34 -0.52 10.91
C LEU A 82 -2.78 0.88 11.34
N GLY A 83 -4.07 1.21 11.34
CA GLY A 83 -4.55 2.46 11.91
C GLY A 83 -4.37 2.51 13.43
N ARG A 84 -4.47 3.73 13.98
CA ARG A 84 -4.35 3.92 15.44
C ARG A 84 -5.53 3.30 16.19
N GLY A 85 -6.74 3.39 15.62
CA GLY A 85 -7.97 2.86 16.23
C GLY A 85 -8.24 3.44 17.62
N SER A 86 -9.15 2.80 18.37
CA SER A 86 -9.32 3.09 19.79
C SER A 86 -8.35 2.26 20.62
N PRO A 87 -7.78 2.81 21.72
CA PRO A 87 -7.02 2.02 22.69
C PRO A 87 -7.84 0.91 23.36
N THR A 88 -9.17 0.98 23.29
CA THR A 88 -10.10 0.00 23.85
C THR A 88 -10.41 -1.15 22.89
N ASP A 89 -9.90 -1.12 21.65
CA ASP A 89 -10.13 -2.20 20.69
C ASP A 89 -9.36 -3.44 21.11
N ASP A 90 -9.98 -4.62 21.00
CA ASP A 90 -9.35 -5.90 21.35
C ASP A 90 -8.03 -6.13 20.59
N ASP A 91 -7.96 -5.66 19.34
CA ASP A 91 -6.77 -5.79 18.48
C ASP A 91 -5.75 -4.64 18.62
N TYR A 92 -6.02 -3.62 19.45
CA TYR A 92 -5.15 -2.43 19.57
C TYR A 92 -3.69 -2.80 19.84
N VAL A 93 -3.46 -3.69 20.80
CA VAL A 93 -2.11 -4.12 21.20
C VAL A 93 -1.39 -4.83 20.04
N ALA A 94 -2.10 -5.69 19.31
CA ALA A 94 -1.54 -6.39 18.16
C ALA A 94 -1.15 -5.40 17.05
N ARG A 95 -2.05 -4.46 16.72
CA ARG A 95 -1.79 -3.39 15.74
C ARG A 95 -0.61 -2.52 16.15
N MET A 96 -0.50 -2.11 17.42
CA MET A 96 0.62 -1.31 17.90
C MET A 96 1.97 -2.06 17.85
N LYS A 97 1.98 -3.36 18.16
CA LYS A 97 3.17 -4.21 17.99
C LYS A 97 3.58 -4.28 16.52
N GLN A 98 2.63 -4.49 15.61
CA GLN A 98 2.90 -4.56 14.18
C GLN A 98 3.41 -3.22 13.64
N ARG A 99 2.80 -2.09 14.04
CA ARG A 99 3.28 -0.74 13.69
C ARG A 99 4.71 -0.52 14.15
N THR A 100 5.02 -0.86 15.41
CA THR A 100 6.37 -0.75 15.97
C THR A 100 7.36 -1.61 15.21
N LYS A 101 7.00 -2.87 14.91
CA LYS A 101 7.83 -3.78 14.13
C LYS A 101 8.19 -3.20 12.75
N ILE A 102 7.19 -2.73 12.00
CA ILE A 102 7.43 -2.14 10.68
C ILE A 102 8.32 -0.91 10.77
N LEU A 103 8.08 -0.03 11.75
CA LEU A 103 8.91 1.16 11.94
C LEU A 103 10.37 0.79 12.22
N VAL A 104 10.62 -0.20 13.07
CA VAL A 104 11.98 -0.62 13.44
C VAL A 104 12.68 -1.38 12.31
N ASP A 105 11.97 -2.26 11.60
CA ASP A 105 12.54 -3.06 10.51
C ASP A 105 13.00 -2.20 9.31
N ASN A 106 12.57 -0.93 9.23
CA ASN A 106 12.82 -0.03 8.10
C ASN A 106 13.58 1.27 8.46
N LEU A 107 14.17 1.32 9.65
CA LEU A 107 15.04 2.42 10.08
C LEU A 107 16.39 2.45 9.35
#